data_AF-E4SNQ3-F1
#
_entry.id   AF-E4SNQ3-F1
#
_cell.length_a   1.000
_cell.length_b   1.000
_cell.length_c   1.000
_cell.angle_alpha   90.00
_cell.angle_beta   90.00
_cell.angle_gamma   90.00
#
_symmetry.space_group_name_H-M   'P 1'
#
loop_
_entity.id
_entity.type
_entity.pdbx_description
1 polymer ?
#
loop_
_entity_poly.entity_id
_entity_poly.type
_entity_poly.pdbx_seq_one_letter_code
_entity_poly.pdbx_strand_id
1 'polypeptide(L)'
;MLGEKFRELRKQQGISIIKVSEGITSASSLQRWENNKGEMSIEKVTNLLNRINIRPNEFLAKAGLTDLNIIEAKIRKAYQESDLKELEKIANSLLTAHDLQPKNQDLLIKAAIACNYYMDLSNKNLFPQNDALQL
;
A
#
# COMPACT_ATOMS: atom_id res chain seq x y z
N MET A 1 -3.42 9.28 -9.60
CA MET A 1 -2.67 8.06 -9.18
C MET A 1 -3.40 6.79 -9.60
N LEU A 2 -4.59 6.47 -9.07
CA LEU A 2 -5.28 5.20 -9.40
C LEU A 2 -5.79 5.12 -10.83
N GLY A 3 -6.49 6.15 -11.33
CA GLY A 3 -7.00 6.14 -12.70
C GLY A 3 -5.88 6.03 -13.75
N GLU A 4 -4.77 6.73 -13.50
CA GLU A 4 -3.56 6.61 -14.33
C GLU A 4 -2.95 5.21 -14.29
N LYS A 5 -2.84 4.60 -13.11
CA LYS A 5 -2.36 3.22 -12.98
C LYS A 5 -3.26 2.24 -13.71
N PHE A 6 -4.58 2.41 -13.61
CA PHE A 6 -5.54 1.61 -14.36
C PHE A 6 -5.33 1.75 -15.87
N ARG A 7 -5.14 2.99 -16.37
CA ARG A 7 -4.86 3.27 -17.78
C ARG A 7 -3.62 2.54 -18.28
N GLU A 8 -2.54 2.53 -17.50
CA GLU A 8 -1.32 1.78 -17.81
C GLU A 8 -1.61 0.29 -17.96
N LEU A 9 -2.22 -0.32 -16.95
CA LEU A 9 -2.50 -1.76 -16.91
C LEU A 9 -3.43 -2.19 -18.05
N ARG A 10 -4.46 -1.39 -18.33
CA ARG A 10 -5.36 -1.61 -19.47
C ARG A 10 -4.63 -1.56 -20.81
N LYS A 11 -3.77 -0.55 -21.00
CA LYS A 11 -2.99 -0.39 -22.24
C LYS A 11 -1.97 -1.51 -22.43
N GLN A 12 -1.36 -2.01 -21.35
CA GLN A 12 -0.45 -3.17 -21.39
C GLN A 12 -1.15 -4.44 -21.90
N GLN A 13 -2.45 -4.59 -21.64
CA GLN A 13 -3.26 -5.70 -22.17
C GLN A 13 -3.87 -5.42 -23.56
N GLY A 14 -3.59 -4.26 -24.17
CA GLY A 14 -4.15 -3.90 -25.47
C GLY A 14 -5.66 -3.65 -25.47
N ILE A 15 -6.28 -3.41 -24.31
CA ILE A 15 -7.73 -3.25 -24.21
C ILE A 15 -8.12 -1.78 -24.48
N SER A 16 -9.03 -1.56 -25.44
CA SER A 16 -9.51 -0.20 -25.75
C SER A 16 -10.40 0.36 -24.64
N ILE A 17 -10.43 1.70 -24.52
CA ILE A 17 -11.26 2.37 -23.51
C ILE A 17 -12.76 2.11 -23.74
N ILE A 18 -13.18 1.98 -25.00
CA ILE A 18 -14.56 1.66 -25.39
C ILE A 18 -14.91 0.27 -24.83
N LYS A 19 -14.11 -0.74 -25.18
CA LYS A 19 -14.32 -2.14 -24.77
C LYS A 19 -14.34 -2.33 -23.25
N VAL A 20 -13.49 -1.62 -22.52
CA VAL A 20 -13.46 -1.77 -21.06
C VAL A 20 -14.64 -1.06 -20.39
N SER A 21 -15.09 0.07 -20.94
CA SER A 21 -16.14 0.91 -20.34
C SER A 21 -17.55 0.38 -20.58
N GLU A 22 -17.74 -0.42 -21.63
CA GLU A 22 -19.03 -0.91 -22.09
C GLU A 22 -19.85 -1.59 -20.98
N GLY A 23 -21.06 -1.09 -20.74
CA GLY A 23 -21.98 -1.59 -19.72
C GLY A 23 -21.63 -1.20 -18.27
N ILE A 24 -20.55 -0.42 -18.05
CA ILE A 24 -20.11 0.00 -16.71
C ILE A 24 -20.16 1.52 -16.55
N THR A 25 -19.62 2.26 -17.52
CA THR A 25 -19.57 3.73 -17.51
C THR A 25 -19.38 4.28 -18.93
N SER A 26 -19.47 5.59 -19.14
CA SER A 26 -19.15 6.16 -20.45
C SER A 26 -17.64 6.19 -20.69
N ALA A 27 -17.20 6.00 -21.94
CA ALA A 27 -15.79 6.12 -22.32
C ALA A 27 -15.20 7.49 -21.93
N SER A 28 -16.01 8.57 -22.03
CA SER A 28 -15.61 9.92 -21.60
C SER A 28 -15.40 10.03 -20.09
N SER A 29 -16.27 9.42 -19.27
CA SER A 29 -16.12 9.41 -17.81
C SER A 29 -14.90 8.62 -17.39
N LEU A 30 -14.69 7.46 -18.00
CA LEU A 30 -13.49 6.66 -17.79
C LEU A 30 -12.22 7.44 -18.19
N GLN A 31 -12.23 8.12 -19.34
CA GLN A 31 -11.09 8.91 -19.81
C GLN A 31 -10.77 10.06 -18.86
N ARG A 32 -11.78 10.74 -18.31
CA ARG A 32 -11.56 11.78 -17.31
C ARG A 32 -10.91 11.20 -16.06
N TRP A 33 -11.43 10.09 -15.54
CA TRP A 33 -10.84 9.42 -14.37
C TRP A 33 -9.40 8.94 -14.62
N GLU A 34 -9.15 8.29 -15.77
CA GLU A 34 -7.81 7.82 -16.19
C GLU A 34 -6.77 8.94 -16.30
N ASN A 35 -7.22 10.18 -16.54
CA ASN A 35 -6.36 11.36 -16.63
C ASN A 35 -6.37 12.22 -15.35
N ASN A 36 -6.90 11.70 -14.24
CA ASN A 36 -7.07 12.42 -12.98
C ASN A 36 -7.90 13.73 -13.10
N LYS A 37 -8.82 13.79 -14.08
CA LYS A 37 -9.71 14.92 -14.36
C LYS A 37 -11.15 14.67 -13.90
N GLY A 38 -11.40 13.61 -13.14
CA GLY A 38 -12.72 13.23 -12.64
C GLY A 38 -12.65 12.06 -11.67
N GLU A 39 -13.79 11.74 -11.06
CA GLU A 39 -13.92 10.67 -10.06
C GLU A 39 -14.67 9.46 -10.63
N MET A 40 -14.50 8.32 -9.96
CA MET A 40 -15.18 7.07 -10.31
C MET A 40 -15.58 6.35 -9.03
N SER A 41 -16.81 5.85 -8.95
CA SER A 41 -17.28 5.09 -7.79
C SER A 41 -16.51 3.77 -7.66
N ILE A 42 -16.33 3.30 -6.42
CA ILE A 42 -15.62 2.05 -6.12
C ILE A 42 -16.24 0.83 -6.82
N GLU A 43 -17.58 0.80 -6.95
CA GLU A 43 -18.30 -0.25 -7.68
C GLU A 43 -17.87 -0.29 -9.15
N LYS A 44 -17.85 0.86 -9.82
CA LYS A 44 -17.40 0.97 -11.22
C LYS A 44 -15.93 0.61 -11.36
N VAL A 45 -15.07 1.06 -10.45
CA VAL A 45 -13.64 0.70 -10.43
C VAL A 45 -13.48 -0.82 -10.31
N THR A 46 -14.23 -1.47 -9.43
CA THR A 46 -14.17 -2.92 -9.23
C THR A 46 -14.59 -3.67 -10.50
N ASN A 47 -15.68 -3.24 -11.14
CA ASN A 47 -16.15 -3.83 -12.39
C ASN A 47 -15.14 -3.64 -13.54
N LEU A 48 -14.51 -2.46 -13.61
CA LEU A 48 -13.46 -2.17 -14.59
C LEU A 48 -12.20 -3.04 -14.37
N LEU A 49 -11.79 -3.25 -13.12
CA LEU A 49 -10.68 -4.13 -12.76
C LEU A 49 -10.95 -5.58 -13.16
N ASN A 50 -12.16 -6.07 -12.89
CA ASN A 50 -12.60 -7.40 -13.33
C ASN A 50 -12.52 -7.54 -14.86
N ARG A 51 -12.87 -6.50 -15.63
CA ARG A 51 -12.82 -6.51 -17.10
C ARG A 51 -11.40 -6.65 -17.66
N ILE A 52 -10.39 -6.23 -16.90
CA ILE A 52 -8.97 -6.38 -17.24
C ILE A 52 -8.30 -7.51 -16.43
N ASN A 53 -9.10 -8.39 -15.81
CA ASN A 53 -8.62 -9.55 -15.02
C ASN A 53 -7.62 -9.20 -13.90
N ILE A 54 -7.80 -8.04 -13.25
CA ILE A 54 -6.96 -7.64 -12.10
C ILE A 54 -7.80 -7.65 -10.84
N ARG A 55 -7.30 -8.28 -9.77
CA ARG A 55 -7.97 -8.25 -8.47
C ARG A 55 -7.70 -6.93 -7.74
N PRO A 56 -8.63 -6.42 -6.91
CA PRO A 56 -8.43 -5.15 -6.20
C PRO A 56 -7.14 -5.08 -5.37
N ASN A 57 -6.79 -6.13 -4.65
CA ASN A 57 -5.55 -6.19 -3.86
C ASN A 57 -4.28 -6.10 -4.74
N GLU A 58 -4.28 -6.82 -5.86
CA GLU A 58 -3.20 -6.76 -6.84
C GLU A 58 -3.08 -5.36 -7.45
N PHE A 59 -4.21 -4.73 -7.77
CA PHE A 59 -4.24 -3.36 -8.29
C PHE A 59 -3.65 -2.37 -7.30
N LEU A 60 -4.05 -2.44 -6.03
CA LEU A 60 -3.51 -1.59 -4.97
C LEU A 60 -2.01 -1.79 -4.80
N ALA A 61 -1.54 -3.04 -4.83
CA ALA A 61 -0.11 -3.33 -4.77
C ALA A 61 0.66 -2.71 -5.94
N LYS A 62 0.16 -2.88 -7.17
CA LYS A 62 0.75 -2.27 -8.38
C LYS A 62 0.65 -0.75 -8.40
N ALA A 63 -0.31 -0.17 -7.67
CA ALA A 63 -0.46 1.26 -7.49
C ALA A 63 0.44 1.83 -6.37
N GLY A 64 1.25 0.98 -5.71
CA GLY A 64 2.06 1.40 -4.56
C GLY A 64 1.21 1.74 -3.34
N LEU A 65 -0.01 1.21 -3.24
CA LEU A 65 -0.91 1.33 -2.10
C LEU A 65 -0.99 -0.01 -1.35
N THR A 66 0.15 -0.65 -1.14
CA THR A 66 0.29 -1.76 -0.20
C THR A 66 0.28 -1.25 1.24
N ASP A 67 -0.12 -2.10 2.18
CA ASP A 67 0.07 -1.85 3.62
C ASP A 67 1.53 -1.48 3.95
N LEU A 68 2.49 -2.03 3.19
CA LEU A 68 3.92 -1.67 3.18
C LEU A 68 4.16 -0.15 3.10
N ASN A 69 3.80 0.45 1.96
CA ASN A 69 4.00 1.88 1.72
C ASN A 69 3.25 2.78 2.71
N ILE A 70 2.08 2.33 3.18
CA ILE A 70 1.29 3.08 4.17
C ILE A 70 2.01 3.07 5.53
N ILE A 71 2.50 1.90 5.97
CA ILE A 71 3.22 1.76 7.23
C ILE A 71 4.54 2.53 7.19
N GLU A 72 5.31 2.42 6.10
CA GLU A 72 6.54 3.20 5.96
C GLU A 72 6.30 4.71 5.98
N ALA A 73 5.24 5.19 5.32
CA ALA A 73 4.87 6.61 5.35
C ALA A 73 4.51 7.06 6.76
N LYS A 74 3.80 6.22 7.54
CA LYS A 74 3.48 6.50 8.94
C LYS A 74 4.74 6.53 9.82
N ILE A 75 5.65 5.57 9.66
CA ILE A 75 6.93 5.53 10.39
C ILE A 75 7.74 6.79 10.08
N ARG A 76 7.90 7.15 8.80
CA ARG A 76 8.61 8.38 8.39
C ARG A 76 7.99 9.63 9.00
N LYS A 77 6.66 9.75 8.95
CA LYS A 77 5.96 10.91 9.52
C LYS A 77 6.18 11.00 11.03
N ALA A 78 5.98 9.91 11.76
CA ALA A 78 6.13 9.89 13.22
C ALA A 78 7.58 10.22 13.63
N TYR A 79 8.58 9.75 12.88
CA TYR A 79 9.98 10.12 13.11
C TYR A 79 10.26 11.59 12.83
N GLN A 80 9.76 12.15 11.72
CA GLN A 80 9.92 13.57 11.38
C GLN A 80 9.27 14.50 12.40
N GLU A 81 8.17 14.08 13.00
CA GLU A 81 7.43 14.85 14.03
C GLU A 81 7.93 14.56 15.45
N SER A 82 8.96 13.71 15.61
CA SER A 82 9.44 13.20 16.89
C SER A 82 8.34 12.60 17.78
N ASP A 83 7.29 12.03 17.15
CA ASP A 83 6.18 11.38 17.83
C ASP A 83 6.59 9.97 18.30
N LEU A 84 7.33 9.95 19.41
CA LEU A 84 7.79 8.73 20.08
C LEU A 84 6.64 7.76 20.39
N LYS A 85 5.47 8.28 20.74
CA LYS A 85 4.33 7.45 21.14
C LYS A 85 3.75 6.70 19.94
N GLU A 86 3.62 7.37 18.79
CA GLU A 86 3.15 6.71 17.58
C GLU A 86 4.21 5.75 17.01
N LEU A 87 5.51 6.10 17.08
CA LEU A 87 6.59 5.17 16.70
C LEU A 87 6.57 3.89 17.56
N GLU A 88 6.44 4.01 18.88
CA GLU A 88 6.35 2.87 19.80
C GLU A 88 5.12 2.00 19.49
N LYS A 89 3.97 2.62 19.25
CA LYS A 89 2.74 1.91 18.90
C LYS A 89 2.87 1.17 17.57
N ILE A 90 3.47 1.80 16.55
CA ILE A 90 3.70 1.16 15.25
C ILE A 90 4.67 -0.02 15.40
N ALA A 91 5.79 0.16 16.11
CA ALA A 91 6.79 -0.87 16.37
C ALA A 91 6.17 -2.10 17.06
N ASN A 92 5.46 -1.89 18.18
CA ASN A 92 4.82 -2.97 18.92
C ASN A 92 3.72 -3.69 18.11
N SER A 93 2.96 -2.94 17.30
CA SER A 93 1.94 -3.54 16.42
C SER A 93 2.58 -4.44 15.36
N LEU A 94 3.72 -4.03 14.79
CA LEU A 94 4.45 -4.81 13.79
C LEU A 94 5.11 -6.05 14.39
N LEU A 95 5.70 -5.93 15.58
CA LEU A 95 6.25 -7.07 16.34
C LEU A 95 5.15 -8.09 16.65
N THR A 96 4.00 -7.64 17.17
CA THR A 96 2.85 -8.51 17.45
C THR A 96 2.35 -9.19 16.17
N ALA A 97 2.30 -8.47 15.04
CA ALA A 97 1.90 -9.04 13.76
C ALA A 97 2.92 -10.08 13.25
N HIS A 98 4.22 -9.85 13.47
CA HIS A 98 5.27 -10.82 13.16
C HIS A 98 5.16 -12.08 14.01
N ASP A 99 4.89 -11.96 15.32
CA ASP A 99 4.68 -13.12 16.21
C ASP A 99 3.53 -14.02 15.73
N LEU A 100 2.48 -13.40 15.19
CA LEU A 100 1.33 -14.12 14.60
C LEU A 100 1.63 -14.70 13.22
N GLN A 101 2.64 -14.17 12.51
CA GLN A 101 3.01 -14.55 11.15
C GLN A 101 4.54 -14.62 10.98
N PRO A 102 5.24 -15.54 11.68
CA PRO A 102 6.69 -15.52 11.77
C PRO A 102 7.41 -15.78 10.43
N LYS A 103 6.71 -16.39 9.46
CA LYS A 103 7.24 -16.60 8.09
C LYS A 103 7.14 -15.36 7.20
N ASN A 104 6.47 -14.30 7.66
CA ASN A 104 6.29 -13.08 6.90
C ASN A 104 7.46 -12.12 7.17
N GLN A 105 8.56 -12.29 6.40
CA GLN A 105 9.77 -11.48 6.54
C GLN A 105 9.53 -9.98 6.34
N ASP A 106 8.49 -9.61 5.59
CA ASP A 106 8.13 -8.22 5.39
C ASP A 106 7.71 -7.53 6.71
N LEU A 107 6.98 -8.25 7.58
CA LEU A 107 6.62 -7.74 8.91
C LEU A 107 7.85 -7.56 9.80
N LEU A 108 8.81 -8.49 9.71
CA LEU A 108 10.05 -8.44 10.49
C LEU A 108 10.90 -7.22 10.10
N ILE A 109 11.10 -7.01 8.78
CA ILE A 109 11.87 -5.86 8.27
C ILE A 109 11.22 -4.54 8.70
N LYS A 110 9.89 -4.43 8.61
CA LYS A 110 9.18 -3.23 9.07
C LYS A 110 9.30 -3.00 10.57
N ALA A 111 9.16 -4.06 11.36
CA ALA A 111 9.33 -3.99 12.81
C ALA A 111 10.72 -3.47 13.15
N ALA A 112 11.76 -3.98 12.48
CA ALA A 112 13.14 -3.54 12.65
C ALA A 112 13.33 -2.06 12.32
N ILE A 113 12.78 -1.60 11.18
CA ILE A 113 12.83 -0.18 10.78
C ILE A 113 12.15 0.70 11.82
N ALA A 114 10.93 0.35 12.27
CA ALA A 114 10.20 1.12 13.27
C ALA A 114 10.95 1.17 14.62
N CYS A 115 11.51 0.03 15.05
CA CYS A 115 12.31 -0.05 16.29
C CYS A 115 13.58 0.79 16.20
N ASN A 116 14.26 0.80 15.05
CA ASN A 116 15.47 1.61 14.84
C ASN A 116 15.18 3.11 14.94
N TYR A 117 14.11 3.60 14.29
CA TYR A 117 13.73 5.01 14.39
C TYR A 117 13.28 5.40 15.81
N TYR A 118 12.60 4.50 16.52
CA TYR A 118 12.28 4.71 17.93
C TYR A 118 13.54 4.77 18.80
N MET A 119 14.48 3.86 18.59
CA MET A 119 15.74 3.78 19.33
C MET A 119 16.59 5.04 19.13
N ASP A 120 16.66 5.56 17.90
CA ASP A 120 17.39 6.80 17.59
C ASP A 120 16.88 8.00 18.41
N LEU A 121 15.56 8.13 18.57
CA LEU A 121 14.96 9.24 19.33
C LEU A 121 14.89 9.02 20.85
N SER A 122 14.82 7.76 21.31
CA SER A 122 14.57 7.42 22.72
C SER A 122 15.74 6.79 23.46
N ASN A 123 16.76 6.32 22.73
CA ASN A 123 17.83 5.43 23.20
C ASN A 123 17.34 4.09 23.79
N LYS A 124 16.12 3.65 23.46
CA LYS A 124 15.55 2.37 23.91
C LYS A 124 15.36 1.42 22.73
N ASN A 125 15.92 0.22 22.83
CA ASN A 125 15.70 -0.82 21.83
C ASN A 125 14.44 -1.63 22.16
N LEU A 126 13.47 -1.63 21.25
CA LEU A 126 12.26 -2.44 21.34
C LEU A 126 12.37 -3.77 20.57
N PHE A 127 13.39 -3.92 19.72
CA PHE A 127 13.52 -5.09 18.86
C PHE A 127 14.04 -6.30 19.65
N PRO A 128 13.35 -7.47 19.61
CA PRO A 128 13.79 -8.65 20.33
C PRO A 128 15.15 -9.16 19.84
N GLN A 129 16.05 -9.50 20.78
CA GLN A 129 17.41 -9.95 20.44
C GLN A 129 17.43 -11.28 19.64
N ASN A 130 16.43 -12.14 19.83
CA ASN A 130 16.32 -13.42 19.11
C ASN A 130 15.97 -13.24 17.63
N ASP A 131 15.32 -12.14 17.28
CA ASP A 131 14.88 -11.83 15.93
C ASP A 131 15.95 -11.07 15.14
N ALA A 132 16.93 -10.47 15.83
CA ALA A 132 18.09 -9.81 15.20
C ALA A 132 19.01 -10.78 14.45
N LEU A 133 18.94 -12.08 14.77
CA LEU A 133 19.69 -13.15 14.07
C LEU A 133 19.01 -13.59 12.76
N GLN A 134 17.79 -13.12 12.49
CA GLN A 134 16.96 -13.52 11.35
C GLN A 134 16.85 -12.43 10.26
N LEU A 135 17.47 -11.26 10.49
CA LEU A 135 17.65 -10.18 9.54
C LEU A 135 18.96 -10.35 8.77
#